data_AF-D9WCD2-F1
#
_entry.id   AF-D9WCD2-F1
#
_cell.length_a   1.000
_cell.length_b   1.000
_cell.length_c   1.000
_cell.angle_alpha   90.00
_cell.angle_beta   90.00
_cell.angle_gamma   90.00
#
_symmetry.space_group_name_H-M   'P 1'
#
loop_
_entity.id
_entity.type
_entity.pdbx_description
1 polymer ?
#
loop_
_entity_poly.entity_id
_entity_poly.type
_entity_poly.pdbx_seq_one_letter_code
_entity_poly.pdbx_strand_id
1 'polypeptide(L)'
;MLPMDRVIALELQLLGSHGMAAHAYGPMMEMVDAGTLRPDRLVTDVIGLDAVPEALSALPSAAKGGVTVIEPHRAPTGSGW
;
A
#
# COMPACT_ATOMS: atom_id res chain seq x y z
N MET A 1 25.49 1.00 7.43
CA MET A 1 26.47 0.74 6.36
C MET A 1 26.22 -0.67 5.84
N LEU A 2 26.27 -0.88 4.52
CA LEU A 2 26.08 -2.21 3.92
C LEU A 2 27.40 -3.01 4.02
N PRO A 3 27.37 -4.33 4.30
CA PRO A 3 28.58 -5.16 4.32
C PRO A 3 29.11 -5.43 2.91
N MET A 4 29.89 -4.49 2.39
CA MET A 4 30.41 -4.53 1.01
C MET A 4 31.40 -5.68 0.77
N ASP A 5 32.10 -6.12 1.82
CA ASP A 5 32.96 -7.32 1.81
C ASP A 5 32.18 -8.56 1.36
N ARG A 6 30.96 -8.73 1.87
CA ARG A 6 30.10 -9.88 1.52
C ARG A 6 29.47 -9.75 0.15
N VAL A 7 29.10 -8.54 -0.26
CA VAL A 7 28.63 -8.26 -1.63
C VAL A 7 29.69 -8.65 -2.65
N ILE A 8 30.95 -8.31 -2.39
CA ILE A 8 32.07 -8.64 -3.28
C ILE A 8 32.37 -10.14 -3.25
N ALA A 9 32.52 -10.75 -2.06
CA ALA A 9 32.90 -12.16 -1.93
C ALA A 9 31.88 -13.13 -2.53
N LEU A 10 30.61 -12.73 -2.60
CA LEU A 10 29.51 -13.52 -3.16
C LEU A 10 29.03 -12.99 -4.52
N GLU A 11 29.73 -12.01 -5.10
CA GLU A 11 29.40 -11.39 -6.39
C GLU A 11 27.93 -10.95 -6.50
N LEU A 12 27.39 -10.37 -5.43
CA LEU A 12 25.97 -10.00 -5.34
C LEU A 12 25.65 -8.73 -6.14
N GLN A 13 24.47 -8.71 -6.75
CA GLN A 13 23.92 -7.52 -7.40
C GLN A 13 23.03 -6.73 -6.45
N LEU A 14 23.22 -5.41 -6.43
CA LEU A 14 22.38 -4.47 -5.69
C LEU A 14 21.45 -3.76 -6.66
N LEU A 15 20.17 -4.14 -6.63
CA LEU A 15 19.14 -3.55 -7.47
C LEU A 15 18.35 -2.52 -6.66
N GLY A 16 18.49 -1.25 -7.02
CA GLY A 16 17.61 -0.19 -6.52
C GLY A 16 16.22 -0.37 -7.12
N SER A 17 15.18 -0.23 -6.28
CA SER A 17 13.79 -0.21 -6.72
C SER A 17 13.16 1.12 -6.34
N HIS A 18 12.40 1.70 -7.27
CA HIS A 18 11.67 2.95 -7.04
C HIS A 18 10.34 2.92 -7.77
N GLY A 19 9.26 2.67 -7.04
CA GLY A 19 7.91 2.64 -7.57
C GLY A 19 7.76 1.76 -8.82
N MET A 20 6.63 1.91 -9.51
CA MET A 20 6.42 1.35 -10.83
C MET A 20 6.29 2.51 -11.82
N ALA A 21 6.97 2.41 -12.95
CA ALA A 21 6.85 3.43 -13.99
C ALA A 21 5.41 3.48 -14.53
N ALA A 22 4.88 4.68 -14.79
CA ALA A 22 3.47 4.86 -15.16
C ALA A 22 3.05 4.07 -16.41
N HIS A 23 3.95 3.88 -17.38
CA HIS A 23 3.67 3.08 -18.57
C HIS A 23 3.41 1.59 -18.26
N ALA A 24 3.91 1.09 -17.14
CA ALA A 24 3.68 -0.29 -16.70
C ALA A 24 2.33 -0.46 -15.98
N TYR A 25 1.56 0.61 -15.76
CA TYR A 25 0.25 0.53 -15.10
C TYR A 25 -0.77 -0.20 -15.98
N GLY A 26 -0.73 -0.02 -17.31
CA GLY A 26 -1.64 -0.72 -18.23
C GLY A 26 -1.57 -2.25 -18.07
N PRO A 27 -0.41 -2.87 -18.29
CA PRO A 27 -0.22 -4.30 -18.06
C PRO A 27 -0.56 -4.75 -16.62
N MET A 28 -0.28 -3.92 -15.62
CA MET A 28 -0.65 -4.23 -14.23
C MET A 28 -2.18 -4.27 -14.03
N MET A 29 -2.92 -3.33 -14.62
CA MET A 29 -4.38 -3.31 -14.55
C MET A 29 -5.02 -4.50 -15.30
N GLU A 30 -4.42 -4.94 -16.41
CA GLU A 30 -4.84 -6.18 -17.09
C GLU A 30 -4.68 -7.40 -16.18
N MET A 31 -3.62 -7.47 -15.38
CA MET A 31 -3.46 -8.54 -14.38
C MET A 31 -4.49 -8.47 -13.26
N VAL A 32 -4.97 -7.28 -12.88
CA VAL A 32 -6.05 -7.10 -11.91
C VAL A 32 -7.37 -7.60 -12.48
N ASP A 33 -7.69 -7.22 -13.73
CA ASP A 33 -8.92 -7.64 -14.42
C ASP A 33 -8.96 -9.17 -14.62
N ALA A 34 -7.81 -9.77 -14.98
CA ALA A 34 -7.65 -11.22 -15.07
C ALA A 34 -7.69 -11.95 -13.70
N GLY A 35 -7.70 -11.21 -12.58
CA GLY A 35 -7.69 -11.77 -11.23
C GLY A 35 -6.36 -12.37 -10.79
N THR A 36 -5.30 -12.25 -11.60
CA THR A 36 -3.92 -12.65 -11.26
C THR A 36 -3.40 -11.80 -10.10
N LEU A 37 -3.67 -10.49 -10.16
CA LEU A 37 -3.41 -9.58 -9.05
C LEU A 37 -4.74 -9.30 -8.32
N ARG A 38 -4.72 -9.46 -6.99
CA ARG A 38 -5.91 -9.31 -6.13
C ARG A 38 -5.71 -8.22 -5.07
N PRO A 39 -5.66 -6.94 -5.49
CA PRO A 39 -5.40 -5.83 -4.56
C PRO A 39 -6.50 -5.67 -3.51
N ASP A 40 -7.72 -6.14 -3.80
CA ASP A 40 -8.84 -6.19 -2.86
C ASP A 40 -8.50 -6.95 -1.57
N ARG A 41 -7.63 -7.96 -1.65
CA ARG A 41 -7.21 -8.75 -0.48
C ARG A 41 -6.25 -7.99 0.44
N LEU A 42 -5.68 -6.88 -0.01
CA LEU A 42 -4.86 -6.01 0.82
C LEU A 42 -5.70 -5.01 1.61
N VAL A 43 -6.97 -4.79 1.23
CA VAL A 43 -7.84 -3.84 1.91
C VAL A 43 -8.27 -4.43 3.25
N THR A 44 -7.80 -3.82 4.34
CA THR A 44 -8.11 -4.25 5.71
C THR A 44 -9.15 -3.37 6.40
N ASP A 45 -9.36 -2.16 5.88
CA ASP A 45 -10.32 -1.22 6.43
C ASP A 45 -10.81 -0.23 5.35
N VAL A 46 -12.02 0.26 5.51
CA VAL A 46 -12.64 1.27 4.63
C VAL A 46 -13.29 2.34 5.49
N ILE A 47 -12.73 3.54 5.44
CA ILE A 47 -13.15 4.66 6.30
C ILE A 47 -13.78 5.79 5.50
N GLY A 48 -14.66 6.54 6.17
CA GLY A 48 -15.15 7.82 5.67
C GLY A 48 -14.12 8.92 5.85
N LEU A 49 -14.36 10.07 5.21
CA LEU A 49 -13.46 11.23 5.26
C LEU A 49 -13.32 11.80 6.70
N ASP A 50 -14.35 11.63 7.53
CA ASP A 50 -14.42 12.03 8.94
C ASP A 50 -13.39 11.32 9.83
N ALA A 51 -13.08 10.06 9.54
CA ALA A 51 -12.15 9.25 10.33
C ALA A 51 -10.66 9.41 9.91
N VAL A 52 -10.39 10.14 8.82
CA VAL A 52 -9.03 10.30 8.27
C VAL A 52 -8.04 10.94 9.24
N PRO A 53 -8.37 12.04 9.96
CA PRO A 53 -7.42 12.68 10.87
C PRO A 53 -6.92 11.74 11.98
N GLU A 54 -7.83 10.97 12.57
CA GLU A 54 -7.50 9.99 13.60
C GLU A 54 -6.68 8.84 13.02
N ALA A 55 -7.10 8.29 11.87
CA ALA A 55 -6.40 7.20 11.20
C ALA A 55 -4.95 7.56 10.84
N LEU A 56 -4.72 8.76 10.28
CA LEU A 56 -3.37 9.24 9.95
C LEU A 56 -2.51 9.47 11.19
N SER A 57 -3.10 9.99 12.28
CA SER A 57 -2.40 10.22 13.54
C SER A 57 -1.95 8.91 14.20
N ALA A 58 -2.70 7.82 13.98
CA ALA A 58 -2.39 6.50 14.51
C ALA A 58 -1.36 5.72 13.68
N LEU A 59 -1.09 6.11 12.42
CA LEU A 59 -0.19 5.37 11.51
C LEU A 59 1.20 5.06 12.07
N PRO A 60 1.91 5.97 12.78
CA PRO A 60 3.25 5.69 13.29
C PRO A 60 3.29 4.50 14.28
N SER A 61 2.17 4.21 14.94
CA SER A 61 2.04 3.13 15.93
C SER A 61 1.26 1.94 15.39
N ALA A 62 0.53 2.10 14.29
CA ALA A 62 -0.22 1.05 13.64
C ALA A 62 0.70 0.24 12.71
N ALA A 63 1.37 -0.76 13.26
CA ALA A 63 2.00 -1.83 12.46
C ALA A 63 0.95 -2.78 11.85
N LYS A 64 -0.22 -2.25 11.44
CA LYS A 64 -1.25 -3.05 10.78
C LYS A 64 -0.81 -3.24 9.34
N GLY A 65 -0.51 -4.49 8.98
CA GLY A 65 -0.34 -4.85 7.57
C GLY A 65 -1.66 -4.66 6.83
N GLY A 66 -1.59 -4.21 5.58
CA GLY A 66 -2.77 -3.96 4.74
C GLY A 66 -2.86 -2.52 4.23
N VAL A 67 -4.00 -2.22 3.62
CA VAL A 67 -4.36 -0.91 3.05
C VAL A 67 -5.68 -0.47 3.65
N THR A 68 -5.72 0.75 4.19
CA THR A 68 -6.97 1.43 4.52
C THR A 68 -7.41 2.27 3.33
N VAL A 69 -8.62 2.05 2.83
CA VAL A 69 -9.20 2.83 1.73
C VAL A 69 -10.09 3.94 2.30
N ILE A 70 -9.98 5.13 1.73
CA ILE A 70 -10.85 6.27 2.07
C ILE A 70 -11.95 6.35 1.01
N GLU A 71 -13.20 6.27 1.45
CA GLU A 71 -14.38 6.49 0.61
C GLU A 71 -14.96 7.89 0.90
N PRO A 72 -14.72 8.90 0.04
CA PRO A 72 -15.07 10.29 0.35
C PRO A 72 -16.57 10.54 0.49
N HIS A 73 -17.40 9.68 -0.10
CA HIS A 73 -18.86 9.81 -0.12
C HIS A 73 -19.56 8.96 0.95
N ARG A 74 -18.81 8.25 1.78
CA ARG A 74 -19.38 7.44 2.87
C ARG A 74 -19.99 8.36 3.92
N ALA A 75 -21.21 8.05 4.35
CA ALA A 75 -21.87 8.79 5.43
C ALA A 75 -21.06 8.70 6.73
N PRO A 76 -21.04 9.76 7.57
CA PRO A 76 -20.27 9.76 8.81
C PRO A 76 -20.68 8.60 9.70
N THR A 77 -19.71 7.87 10.23
CA THR A 77 -19.96 6.74 11.13
C THR A 77 -20.24 7.33 12.52
N GLY A 78 -21.42 7.93 12.68
CA GLY A 78 -21.78 8.68 13.88
C GLY A 78 -22.99 9.62 13.75
N SER A 79 -23.70 9.63 12.63
CA SER A 79 -24.95 10.39 12.49
C SER A 79 -26.15 9.65 13.12
N GLY A 80 -26.12 9.46 14.45
CA GLY A 80 -27.34 9.37 15.24
C GLY A 80 -27.91 10.78 15.37
N TRP A 81 -28.97 11.11 14.64
CA TRP A 81 -30.35 11.06 15.11
C TRP A 81 -30.68 9.85 15.99
#